data_AF-A0A3A6N5T0-F1
#
_entry.id   AF-A0A3A6N5T0-F1
#
_cell.length_a   1.000
_cell.length_b   1.000
_cell.length_c   1.000
_cell.angle_alpha   90.00
_cell.angle_beta   90.00
_cell.angle_gamma   90.00
#
_symmetry.space_group_name_H-M   'P 1'
#
loop_
_entity.id
_entity.type
_entity.pdbx_description
1 polymer ?
#
loop_
_entity_poly.entity_id
_entity_poly.type
_entity_poly.pdbx_seq_one_letter_code
_entity_poly.pdbx_strand_id
1 'polypeptide(L)'
;MKGKLIRLSLAFTDASDAAVDPTTVSVRIRPPDGVKATYVYGVDAELVRDGVGNYHFDLSLEQYGMYGYYAWSTGTGQAAAHGEIKSVEPVA
;
A
#
# COMPACT_ATOMS: atom_id res chain seq x y z
N MET A 1 17.29 -13.39 10.86
CA MET A 1 16.61 -13.44 9.55
C MET A 1 16.06 -12.04 9.29
N LYS A 2 16.47 -11.37 8.21
CA LYS A 2 15.96 -10.02 7.90
C LYS A 2 14.73 -10.17 6.99
N GLY A 3 13.59 -9.68 7.47
CA GLY A 3 12.33 -9.63 6.72
C GLY A 3 12.51 -8.94 5.37
N LYS A 4 11.86 -9.49 4.34
CA LYS A 4 11.90 -8.93 2.99
C LYS A 4 11.04 -7.68 2.98
N LEU A 5 11.62 -6.54 2.64
CA LEU A 5 10.86 -5.30 2.43
C LEU A 5 10.17 -5.39 1.06
N ILE A 6 8.86 -5.20 1.03
CA ILE A 6 8.09 -5.06 -0.20
C ILE A 6 7.59 -3.63 -0.30
N ARG A 7 7.76 -3.03 -1.48
CA ARG A 7 7.20 -1.73 -1.82
C ARG A 7 5.96 -1.89 -2.69
N LEU A 8 4.87 -1.26 -2.28
CA LEU A 8 3.66 -1.08 -3.07
C LEU A 8 3.63 0.34 -3.62
N SER A 9 3.65 0.49 -4.94
CA SER A 9 3.47 1.79 -5.59
C SER A 9 1.98 2.05 -5.83
N LEU A 10 1.53 3.24 -5.44
CA LEU A 10 0.15 3.71 -5.59
C LEU A 10 0.17 4.98 -6.44
N ALA A 11 -0.59 4.96 -7.54
CA ALA A 11 -0.77 6.10 -8.43
C ALA A 11 -2.23 6.51 -8.43
N PHE A 12 -2.49 7.82 -8.27
CA PHE A 12 -3.81 8.42 -8.24
C PHE A 12 -3.93 9.49 -9.32
N THR A 13 -4.96 9.34 -10.15
CA THR A 13 -5.30 10.27 -11.23
C THR A 13 -6.75 10.73 -11.10
N ASP A 14 -7.05 11.89 -11.69
CA ASP A 14 -8.43 12.36 -11.86
C ASP A 14 -9.10 11.75 -13.09
N ALA A 15 -10.35 12.15 -13.37
CA ALA A 15 -11.12 11.65 -14.51
C ALA A 15 -10.55 12.06 -15.89
N SER A 16 -9.55 12.95 -15.91
CA SER A 16 -8.82 13.40 -17.10
C SER A 16 -7.41 12.79 -17.15
N ASP A 17 -7.14 11.75 -16.36
CA ASP A 17 -5.85 11.07 -16.22
C ASP A 17 -4.71 11.97 -15.69
N ALA A 18 -5.02 13.14 -15.11
CA ALA A 18 -4.01 14.00 -14.51
C ALA A 18 -3.69 13.51 -13.09
N ALA A 19 -2.40 13.45 -12.75
CA ALA A 19 -1.95 13.04 -11.41
C ALA A 19 -2.46 14.04 -10.36
N VAL A 20 -3.11 13.52 -9.32
CA VAL A 20 -3.72 14.35 -8.27
C VAL A 20 -3.51 13.72 -6.90
N ASP A 21 -3.23 14.54 -5.90
CA ASP A 21 -3.13 14.07 -4.53
C ASP A 21 -4.52 13.90 -3.90
N PRO A 22 -4.83 12.72 -3.35
CA PRO A 22 -6.07 12.53 -2.63
C PRO A 22 -6.09 13.21 -1.27
N THR A 23 -7.30 13.43 -0.74
CA THR A 23 -7.48 14.01 0.59
C THR A 23 -7.02 13.05 1.68
N THR A 24 -7.31 11.76 1.50
CA THR A 24 -6.75 10.70 2.36
C THR A 24 -6.30 9.52 1.51
N VAL A 25 -5.22 8.87 1.95
CA VAL A 25 -4.74 7.60 1.40
C VAL A 25 -4.60 6.64 2.56
N SER A 26 -5.18 5.46 2.42
CA SER A 26 -5.14 4.40 3.43
C SER A 26 -4.78 3.06 2.80
N VAL A 27 -3.97 2.30 3.51
CA VAL A 27 -3.56 0.94 3.13
C VAL A 27 -3.87 0.00 4.28
N ARG A 28 -4.67 -1.02 4.02
CA ARG A 28 -4.92 -2.11 4.97
C ARG A 28 -4.17 -3.34 4.53
N ILE A 29 -3.34 -3.86 5.42
CA ILE A 29 -2.64 -5.13 5.25
C ILE A 29 -3.36 -6.21 6.06
N ARG A 30 -3.52 -7.38 5.47
CA ARG A 30 -3.96 -8.60 6.13
C ARG A 30 -2.78 -9.58 6.12
N PRO A 31 -2.04 -9.70 7.23
CA PRO A 31 -1.01 -10.70 7.40
C PRO A 31 -1.59 -12.12 7.48
N PRO A 32 -0.73 -13.17 7.40
CA PRO A 32 -1.13 -14.57 7.46
C PRO A 32 -1.83 -14.95 8.77
N ASP A 33 -1.42 -14.34 9.89
CA ASP A 33 -2.03 -14.53 11.22
C ASP A 33 -3.44 -13.92 11.35
N GLY A 34 -3.88 -13.15 10.35
CA GLY A 34 -5.20 -12.55 10.27
C GLY A 34 -5.36 -11.19 10.96
N VAL A 35 -4.33 -10.66 11.63
CA VAL A 35 -4.41 -9.37 12.34
C VAL A 35 -4.26 -8.22 11.36
N LYS A 36 -5.38 -7.62 10.96
CA LYS A 36 -5.37 -6.54 9.98
C LYS A 36 -4.76 -5.26 10.58
N ALA A 37 -3.77 -4.68 9.90
CA ALA A 37 -3.22 -3.38 10.20
C ALA A 37 -3.68 -2.37 9.14
N THR A 38 -4.04 -1.15 9.56
CA THR A 38 -4.40 -0.06 8.65
C THR A 38 -3.42 1.08 8.84
N TYR A 39 -2.85 1.56 7.74
CA TYR A 39 -1.89 2.63 7.66
C TYR A 39 -2.51 3.82 6.93
N VAL A 40 -2.23 5.03 7.37
CA VAL A 40 -2.80 6.27 6.85
C VAL A 40 -1.69 7.26 6.54
N TYR A 41 -1.77 7.86 5.35
CA TYR A 41 -0.80 8.85 4.90
C TYR A 41 -0.80 10.06 5.84
N GLY A 42 0.39 10.50 6.25
CA GLY A 42 0.57 11.61 7.19
C GLY A 42 0.43 11.22 8.67
N VAL A 43 0.11 9.96 8.96
CA VAL A 43 0.09 9.38 10.32
C VAL A 43 1.20 8.35 10.47
N ASP A 44 1.24 7.39 9.54
CA ASP A 44 2.18 6.28 9.55
C ASP A 44 3.35 6.53 8.60
N ALA A 45 4.57 6.22 9.05
CA ALA A 45 5.80 6.52 8.30
C ALA A 45 6.01 5.60 7.09
N GLU A 46 5.34 4.44 7.08
CA GLU A 46 5.40 3.43 6.05
C GLU A 46 4.70 3.85 4.75
N LEU A 47 3.78 4.82 4.82
CA LEU A 47 3.05 5.34 3.66
C LEU A 47 3.54 6.75 3.32
N VAL A 48 4.30 6.85 2.23
CA VAL A 48 5.03 8.05 1.84
C VAL A 48 4.54 8.57 0.48
N ARG A 49 4.57 9.89 0.31
CA ARG A 49 4.30 10.55 -0.96
C ARG A 49 5.61 10.85 -1.68
N ASP A 50 5.78 10.28 -2.87
CA ASP A 50 6.93 10.53 -3.74
C ASP A 50 6.73 11.74 -4.67
N GLY A 51 5.48 12.09 -4.94
CA GLY A 51 5.12 13.21 -5.80
C GLY A 51 3.61 13.38 -5.90
N VAL A 52 3.16 14.35 -6.72
CA VAL A 52 1.72 14.55 -6.96
C VAL A 52 1.12 13.27 -7.51
N GLY A 53 0.11 12.73 -6.82
CA GLY A 53 -0.58 11.48 -7.16
C GLY A 53 0.26 10.22 -7.02
N ASN A 54 1.53 10.30 -6.57
CA ASN A 54 2.43 9.16 -6.49
C ASN A 54 2.84 8.90 -5.04
N TYR A 55 2.53 7.69 -4.57
CA TYR A 55 2.78 7.26 -3.21
C TYR A 55 3.42 5.87 -3.21
N HIS A 56 4.18 5.57 -2.18
CA HIS A 56 4.61 4.21 -1.89
C HIS A 56 4.28 3.80 -0.47
N PHE A 57 3.99 2.52 -0.32
CA PHE A 57 3.86 1.87 0.98
C PHE A 57 4.94 0.79 1.12
N ASP A 58 5.75 0.90 2.17
CA ASP A 58 6.79 -0.08 2.49
C ASP A 58 6.32 -1.05 3.57
N LEU A 59 6.17 -2.32 3.21
CA LEU A 59 5.80 -3.40 4.11
C LEU A 59 7.00 -4.26 4.47
N SER A 60 7.33 -4.30 5.75
CA SER A 60 8.28 -5.29 6.29
C SER A 60 7.58 -6.63 6.49
N LEU A 61 7.97 -7.66 5.73
CA LEU A 61 7.43 -9.01 5.90
C LEU A 61 8.10 -9.70 7.10
N GLU A 62 7.44 -9.65 8.24
CA GLU A 62 7.91 -10.30 9.49
C GLU A 62 7.56 -11.79 9.55
N GLN A 63 6.59 -12.25 8.75
CA GLN A 63 6.11 -13.63 8.74
C GLN A 63 6.08 -14.19 7.32
N TYR A 64 6.24 -15.51 7.21
CA TYR A 64 6.04 -16.22 5.94
C TYR A 64 4.55 -16.51 5.74
N GLY A 65 4.04 -16.29 4.51
CA GLY A 65 2.66 -16.58 4.15
C GLY A 65 2.07 -15.56 3.16
N MET A 66 0.78 -15.71 2.84
CA MET A 66 0.10 -14.79 1.94
C MET A 66 -0.34 -13.52 2.66
N TYR A 67 -0.02 -12.36 2.08
CA TYR A 67 -0.44 -11.05 2.56
C TYR A 67 -1.48 -10.49 1.59
N GLY A 68 -2.68 -10.22 2.12
CA GLY A 68 -3.67 -9.43 1.38
C GLY A 68 -3.40 -7.95 1.61
N TYR A 69 -3.56 -7.12 0.59
CA TYR A 69 -3.54 -5.67 0.77
C TYR A 69 -4.79 -5.04 0.16
N TYR A 70 -5.20 -3.92 0.71
CA TYR A 70 -6.30 -3.13 0.19
C TYR A 70 -5.94 -1.66 0.37
N ALA A 71 -5.80 -0.93 -0.73
CA ALA A 71 -5.48 0.48 -0.73
C ALA A 71 -6.66 1.29 -1.26
N TRP A 72 -7.00 2.38 -0.58
CA TRP A 72 -8.08 3.27 -1.02
C TRP A 72 -7.74 4.71 -0.74
N SER A 73 -8.29 5.59 -1.57
CA SER A 73 -8.24 7.03 -1.38
C SER A 73 -9.64 7.63 -1.21
N THR A 74 -9.71 8.79 -0.56
CA THR A 74 -10.94 9.61 -0.51
C THR A 74 -10.68 11.05 -0.91
N GLY A 75 -11.75 11.77 -1.27
CA GLY A 75 -11.69 13.16 -1.74
C GLY A 75 -11.38 13.25 -3.24
N THR A 76 -10.53 14.21 -3.62
CA THR A 76 -10.04 14.38 -5.00
C THR A 76 -9.29 13.13 -5.46
N GLY A 77 -9.48 12.65 -6.70
CA GLY A 77 -8.84 11.40 -7.16
C GLY A 77 -9.33 10.15 -6.41
N GLN A 78 -10.64 10.07 -6.14
CA GLN A 78 -11.29 8.93 -5.50
C GLN A 78 -11.08 7.67 -6.36
N ALA A 79 -10.23 6.76 -5.89
CA ALA A 79 -9.95 5.49 -6.53
C ALA A 79 -9.76 4.41 -5.46
N ALA A 80 -10.25 3.20 -5.76
CA ALA A 80 -10.04 2.03 -4.91
C ALA A 80 -9.23 1.00 -5.71
N ALA A 81 -8.02 0.69 -5.24
CA ALA A 81 -7.17 -0.34 -5.82
C ALA A 81 -7.10 -1.54 -4.88
N HIS A 82 -7.54 -2.71 -5.34
CA HIS A 82 -7.45 -3.96 -4.60
C HIS A 82 -6.55 -4.95 -5.33
N GLY A 83 -5.72 -5.69 -4.60
CA GLY A 83 -4.84 -6.70 -5.17
C GLY A 83 -4.33 -7.68 -4.11
N GLU A 84 -3.60 -8.71 -4.54
CA GLU A 84 -3.02 -9.72 -3.66
C GLU A 84 -1.49 -9.78 -3.86
N ILE A 85 -0.71 -9.86 -2.76
CA ILE A 85 0.74 -10.07 -2.82
C ILE A 85 1.04 -11.47 -2.30
N LYS A 86 1.60 -12.32 -3.17
CA LYS A 86 2.21 -13.58 -2.73
C LYS A 86 3.63 -13.32 -2.23
N SER A 87 3.86 -13.51 -0.94
CA SER A 87 5.21 -13.77 -0.43
C SER A 87 5.56 -15.21 -0.78
N VAL A 88 6.42 -15.42 -1.78
CA VAL A 88 7.05 -16.71 -2.08
C VAL A 88 8.48 -16.69 -1.55
N GLU A 89 8.96 -17.84 -1.05
CA GLU A 89 10.35 -18.03 -0.65
C GLU A 89 11.30 -17.58 -1.77
N PRO A 90 12.52 -17.06 -1.46
CA PRO A 90 13.51 -16.89 -2.49
C PRO A 90 13.79 -18.26 -3.13
N VAL A 91 13.60 -18.37 -4.44
CA VAL A 91 14.17 -19.48 -5.22
C VAL A 91 15.67 -19.48 -4.92
N ALA A 92 16.13 -20.57 -4.29
CA ALA A 92 17.53 -20.84 -4.01
C ALA A 92 18.35 -20.94 -5.31
#